data_AF-A0AAV6AZ90-F1
#
_entry.id   AF-A0AAV6AZ90-F1
#
_cell.length_a   1.000
_cell.length_b   1.000
_cell.length_c   1.000
_cell.angle_alpha   90.00
_cell.angle_beta   90.00
_cell.angle_gamma   90.00
#
_symmetry.space_group_name_H-M   'P 1'
#
loop_
_entity.id
_entity.type
_entity.pdbx_description
1 polymer ?
#
loop_
_entity_poly.entity_id
_entity_poly.type
_entity_poly.pdbx_seq_one_letter_code
_entity_poly.pdbx_strand_id
1 'polypeptide(L)' 'MATFTHRYPLNVSGKYYIDAQCTDCDLCRALAQNNIERDDRTGISYVFNLLPNAE' A
#
# COMPACT_ATOMS: atom_id res chain seq x y z
N MET A 1 5.67 -14.55 -2.71
CA MET A 1 6.65 -13.67 -3.39
C MET A 1 5.84 -12.62 -4.11
N ALA A 2 6.04 -11.34 -3.76
CA ALA A 2 5.27 -10.27 -4.38
C ALA A 2 5.49 -10.24 -5.89
N THR A 3 4.42 -10.25 -6.66
CA THR A 3 4.48 -10.18 -8.13
C THR A 3 3.80 -8.90 -8.59
N PHE A 4 4.50 -8.10 -9.39
CA PHE A 4 4.02 -6.78 -9.82
C PHE A 4 2.65 -6.81 -10.50
N THR A 5 2.31 -7.91 -11.17
CA THR A 5 1.01 -8.11 -11.83
C THR A 5 -0.18 -8.23 -10.87
N HIS A 6 0.06 -8.55 -9.59
CA HIS A 6 -1.00 -8.72 -8.58
C HIS A 6 -1.24 -7.47 -7.74
N ARG A 7 -0.60 -6.34 -8.08
CA ARG A 7 -0.78 -5.07 -7.37
C ARG A 7 -2.22 -4.57 -7.51
N TYR A 8 -2.76 -4.00 -6.43
CA TYR A 8 -4.06 -3.34 -6.50
C TYR A 8 -4.01 -2.11 -7.42
N PRO A 9 -5.07 -1.84 -8.20
CA PRO A 9 -5.12 -0.69 -9.11
C PRO A 9 -5.12 0.66 -8.39
N LEU A 10 -5.46 0.67 -7.09
CA LEU A 10 -5.44 1.86 -6.23
C LEU A 10 -4.02 2.35 -5.90
N ASN A 11 -2.99 1.52 -6.10
CA ASN A 11 -1.61 1.95 -5.86
C ASN A 11 -1.19 3.03 -6.85
N VAL A 12 -0.56 4.09 -6.35
CA VAL A 12 0.10 5.07 -7.21
C VAL A 12 1.25 4.44 -7.99
N SER A 13 1.54 5.02 -9.16
CA SER A 13 2.65 4.59 -10.00
C SER A 13 3.98 4.80 -9.28
N GLY A 14 4.74 3.72 -9.09
CA GLY A 14 6.13 3.79 -8.65
C GLY A 14 6.70 2.47 -8.19
N LYS A 15 7.75 2.55 -7.37
CA LYS A 15 8.55 1.38 -6.95
C LYS A 15 7.87 0.52 -5.89
N TYR A 16 7.06 1.13 -5.03
CA TYR A 16 6.36 0.45 -3.95
C TYR A 16 4.88 0.26 -4.30
N TYR A 17 4.34 -0.91 -3.96
CA TYR A 17 2.94 -1.26 -4.21
C TYR A 17 2.51 -2.34 -3.21
N ILE A 18 1.21 -2.40 -2.96
CA ILE A 18 0.57 -3.49 -2.21
C ILE A 18 -0.15 -4.41 -3.20
N ASP A 19 0.04 -5.72 -3.03
CA ASP A 19 -0.56 -6.74 -3.86
C ASP A 19 -1.60 -7.58 -3.12
N ALA A 20 -2.24 -8.48 -3.86
CA ALA A 20 -3.27 -9.39 -3.35
C ALA A 20 -2.78 -10.38 -2.28
N GLN A 21 -1.48 -10.46 -1.98
CA GLN A 21 -0.95 -11.26 -0.87
C GLN A 21 -0.94 -10.51 0.46
N CYS A 22 -1.41 -9.26 0.49
CA CYS A 22 -1.55 -8.49 1.73
C CYS A 22 -2.48 -9.20 2.72
N THR A 23 -1.98 -9.43 3.94
CA THR A 23 -2.74 -10.06 5.04
C THR A 23 -3.42 -9.05 5.96
N ASP A 24 -3.41 -7.76 5.60
CA ASP A 24 -3.98 -6.66 6.38
C ASP A 24 -3.44 -6.53 7.83
N CYS A 25 -2.18 -6.92 8.08
CA CYS A 25 -1.58 -6.97 9.42
C CYS A 25 -1.27 -5.61 10.09
N ASP A 26 -1.74 -4.50 9.52
CA ASP A 26 -1.58 -3.11 10.01
C ASP A 26 -0.17 -2.53 10.09
N LEU A 27 0.89 -3.34 10.06
CA LEU A 27 2.25 -2.88 10.27
C LEU A 27 2.69 -1.79 9.27
N CYS A 28 2.32 -1.96 8.00
CA CYS A 28 2.67 -1.01 6.95
C CYS A 28 2.00 0.37 7.16
N ARG A 29 0.73 0.39 7.56
CA ARG A 29 0.00 1.63 7.89
C ARG A 29 0.56 2.30 9.14
N ALA A 30 0.97 1.53 10.15
CA ALA A 30 1.54 2.10 11.37
C ALA A 30 2.88 2.80 11.13
N LEU A 31 3.74 2.24 10.28
CA LEU A 31 5.06 2.79 9.98
C LEU A 31 5.04 3.86 8.88
N ALA A 32 4.06 3.82 7.99
CA ALA A 32 3.99 4.66 6.80
C ALA A 32 2.58 5.25 6.58
N GLN A 33 2.06 5.92 7.63
CA GLN A 33 0.73 6.55 7.64
C GLN A 33 0.54 7.57 6.52
N ASN A 34 1.62 8.25 6.10
CA ASN A 34 1.58 9.29 5.05
C ASN A 34 1.72 8.72 3.62
N ASN A 35 1.87 7.40 3.49
CA ASN A 35 2.11 6.73 2.22
C ASN A 35 1.09 5.64 1.92
N ILE A 36 0.55 5.00 2.95
CA ILE A 36 -0.30 3.82 2.85
C ILE A 36 -1.62 4.09 3.55
N GLU A 37 -2.72 3.87 2.83
CA GLU A 37 -4.08 4.01 3.33
C GLU A 37 -4.87 2.72 3.07
N ARG A 38 -5.93 2.52 3.84
CA ARG A 38 -6.89 1.43 3.64
C ARG A 38 -8.11 1.96 2.92
N ASP A 39 -8.53 1.26 1.87
CA ASP A 39 -9.85 1.50 1.31
C ASP A 39 -10.89 0.76 2.17
N ASP A 40 -11.74 1.48 2.91
CA ASP A 40 -12.73 0.87 3.80
C ASP A 40 -13.85 0.12 3.07
N ARG A 41 -14.03 0.36 1.76
CA ARG A 41 -15.09 -0.28 0.97
C ARG A 41 -14.69 -1.69 0.54
N THR A 42 -13.44 -1.87 0.15
CA THR A 42 -12.88 -3.13 -0.34
C THR A 42 -12.04 -3.84 0.71
N GLY A 43 -11.64 -3.13 1.77
CA GLY A 43 -10.79 -3.63 2.84
C GLY A 43 -9.32 -3.76 2.44
N ILE A 44 -8.88 -3.17 1.32
CA ILE A 44 -7.54 -3.38 0.79
C ILE A 44 -6.55 -2.27 1.18
N SER A 45 -5.34 -2.71 1.51
CA SER A 45 -4.10 -1.94 1.55
C SER A 45 -3.75 -1.26 0.22
N TYR A 46 -3.50 0.05 0.11
CA TYR A 46 -2.86 0.61 -1.08
C TYR A 46 -1.89 1.77 -0.78
N VAL A 47 -0.90 1.94 -1.66
CA VAL A 47 0.04 3.06 -1.58
C VAL A 47 -0.58 4.27 -2.29
N PHE A 48 -0.86 5.35 -1.56
CA PHE A 48 -1.44 6.57 -2.12
C PHE A 48 -0.40 7.68 -2.35
N ASN A 49 0.78 7.57 -1.71
CA ASN A 49 1.85 8.55 -1.83
C ASN A 49 3.23 7.87 -1.68
N LEU A 50 4.21 8.32 -2.46
CA LEU A 50 5.58 7.77 -2.50
C LEU A 50 6.64 8.76 -2.03
N LEU A 51 6.24 9.95 -1.61
CA LEU A 51 7.17 10.90 -1.03
C LEU A 51 7.77 10.28 0.25
N PRO A 52 9.09 10.40 0.45
CA PRO A 52 9.71 9.97 1.69
C PRO A 52 9.01 10.67 2.85
N ASN A 53 8.77 9.95 3.94
CA ASN A 53 8.33 10.55 5.20
C ASN A 53 9.26 11.73 5.47
N ALA A 54 8.74 12.95 5.36
CA ALA A 54 9.52 14.15 5.62
C ALA A 54 9.93 14.10 7.09
N GLU A 55 11.20 13.77 7.32
CA GLU A 55 11.89 13.91 8.59
C GLU A 55 12.24 15.38 8.87
#